data_AF-A0A7G8WDS8-F1
#
_entry.id   AF-A0A7G8WDS8-F1
#
_cell.length_a   1.000
_cell.length_b   1.000
_cell.length_c   1.000
_cell.angle_alpha   90.00
_cell.angle_beta   90.00
_cell.angle_gamma   90.00
#
_symmetry.space_group_name_H-M   'P 1'
#
loop_
_entity.id
_entity.type
_entity.pdbx_description
1 polymer ?
#
loop_
_entity_poly.entity_id
_entity_poly.type
_entity_poly.pdbx_seq_one_letter_code
_entity_poly.pdbx_strand_id
1 'polypeptide(L)'
;MIVQSRPSHDNFYERQQFLMAEADITAVSENVANGFSTAEATVNAWLNSESHKMNIEGDHTHFDISAEQADNGKWYFTNIFIKKL
;
A
#
# COMPACT_ATOMS: atom_id res chain seq x y z
N MET A 1 -0.32 11.14 -1.51
CA MET A 1 0.14 11.28 -0.11
C MET A 1 1.11 12.43 0.11
N ILE A 2 2.22 12.53 -0.64
CA ILE A 2 3.28 13.55 -0.43
C ILE A 2 2.73 14.98 -0.48
N VAL A 3 2.05 15.35 -1.57
CA VAL A 3 1.46 16.69 -1.76
C VAL A 3 0.49 17.07 -0.62
N GLN A 4 -0.24 16.10 -0.08
CA GLN A 4 -1.21 16.32 1.00
C GLN A 4 -0.61 16.16 2.41
N SER A 5 0.65 15.74 2.50
CA SER A 5 1.35 15.45 3.76
C SER A 5 0.69 14.45 4.72
N ARG A 6 -0.23 13.61 4.23
CA ARG A 6 -0.97 12.60 5.01
C ARG A 6 -1.08 11.25 4.26
N PRO A 7 -1.26 10.13 4.97
CA PRO A 7 -1.70 8.89 4.33
C PRO A 7 -3.08 9.11 3.70
N SER A 8 -3.28 8.59 2.49
CA SER A 8 -4.57 8.62 1.80
C SER A 8 -4.60 7.55 0.71
N HIS A 9 -5.79 6.99 0.47
CA HIS A 9 -6.09 6.07 -0.62
C HIS A 9 -6.53 6.79 -1.90
N ASP A 10 -6.15 8.05 -2.07
CA ASP A 10 -6.51 8.82 -3.25
C ASP A 10 -6.04 8.09 -4.52
N ASN A 11 -6.93 8.06 -5.51
CA ASN A 11 -6.77 7.35 -6.78
C ASN A 11 -6.64 5.81 -6.67
N PHE A 12 -6.97 5.21 -5.52
CA PHE A 12 -6.90 3.75 -5.34
C PHE A 12 -7.82 3.02 -6.31
N TYR A 13 -9.04 3.51 -6.49
CA TYR A 13 -10.01 2.89 -7.38
C TYR A 13 -9.54 2.92 -8.84
N GLU A 14 -8.96 4.03 -9.28
CA GLU A 14 -8.40 4.19 -10.62
C GLU A 14 -7.19 3.26 -10.82
N ARG A 15 -6.28 3.14 -9.84
CA ARG A 15 -5.17 2.17 -9.89
C ARG A 15 -5.67 0.73 -9.93
N GLN A 16 -6.67 0.39 -9.11
CA GLN A 16 -7.28 -0.93 -9.09
C GLN A 16 -7.87 -1.26 -10.46
N GLN A 17 -8.67 -0.35 -11.04
CA GLN A 17 -9.24 -0.54 -12.36
C GLN A 17 -8.17 -0.73 -13.44
N PHE A 18 -7.11 0.08 -13.41
CA PHE A 18 -5.98 -0.06 -14.32
C PHE A 18 -5.32 -1.44 -14.22
N LEU A 19 -5.00 -1.89 -13.00
CA LEU A 19 -4.38 -3.20 -12.78
C LEU A 19 -5.29 -4.35 -13.24
N MET A 20 -6.58 -4.28 -12.93
CA MET A 20 -7.55 -5.30 -13.33
C MET A 20 -7.83 -5.31 -14.84
N ALA A 21 -7.59 -4.21 -15.55
CA ALA A 21 -7.76 -4.13 -17.00
C ALA A 21 -6.56 -4.70 -17.79
N GLU A 22 -5.35 -4.58 -17.25
CA GLU A 22 -4.11 -4.93 -17.95
C GLU A 22 -3.64 -6.37 -17.68
N ALA A 23 -4.25 -7.08 -16.73
CA ALA A 23 -3.86 -8.41 -16.32
C ALA A 23 -5.05 -9.24 -15.80
N ASP A 24 -4.86 -10.55 -15.70
CA ASP A 24 -5.82 -11.49 -15.11
C ASP A 24 -5.94 -11.34 -13.57
N ILE A 25 -6.17 -10.12 -13.08
CA ILE A 25 -6.24 -9.77 -11.66
C ILE A 25 -7.70 -9.75 -11.20
N THR A 26 -8.01 -10.48 -10.13
CA THR A 26 -9.37 -10.62 -9.55
C THR A 26 -9.57 -9.82 -8.29
N ALA A 27 -8.49 -9.46 -7.58
CA ALA A 27 -8.57 -8.62 -6.38
C ALA A 27 -7.32 -7.75 -6.24
N VAL A 28 -7.51 -6.57 -5.64
CA VAL A 28 -6.46 -5.61 -5.30
C VAL A 28 -6.75 -5.05 -3.91
N SER A 29 -5.75 -4.98 -3.04
CA SER A 29 -5.82 -4.28 -1.76
C SER A 29 -4.59 -3.39 -1.54
N GLU A 30 -4.69 -2.43 -0.62
CA GLU A 30 -3.64 -1.43 -0.39
C GLU A 30 -3.47 -1.13 1.10
N ASN A 31 -2.21 -1.07 1.52
CA ASN A 31 -1.80 -0.46 2.78
C ASN A 31 -0.98 0.80 2.50
N VAL A 32 -1.27 1.88 3.22
CA VAL A 32 -0.49 3.12 3.16
C VAL A 32 0.05 3.49 4.54
N ALA A 33 1.20 4.14 4.59
CA ALA A 33 1.78 4.66 5.83
C ALA A 33 2.65 5.89 5.54
N ASN A 34 2.90 6.72 6.57
CA ASN A 34 3.92 7.76 6.48
C ASN A 34 4.57 8.03 7.85
N GLY A 35 5.76 8.63 7.84
CA GLY A 35 6.43 9.10 9.05
C GLY A 35 7.18 8.06 9.87
N PHE A 36 7.29 6.82 9.38
CA PHE A 36 8.14 5.80 9.98
C PHE A 36 9.58 5.92 9.47
N SER A 37 10.54 5.70 10.37
CA SER A 37 11.98 5.84 10.07
C SER A 37 12.65 4.55 9.62
N THR A 38 11.98 3.40 9.74
CA THR A 38 12.50 2.09 9.32
C THR A 38 11.40 1.24 8.69
N ALA A 39 11.79 0.34 7.78
CA ALA A 39 10.86 -0.62 7.18
C ALA A 39 10.20 -1.52 8.23
N GLU A 40 10.96 -1.97 9.24
CA GLU A 40 10.44 -2.77 10.35
C GLU A 40 9.34 -2.02 11.12
N ALA A 41 9.53 -0.73 11.42
CA ALA A 41 8.53 0.07 12.10
C ALA A 41 7.24 0.22 11.26
N THR A 42 7.39 0.41 9.94
CA THR A 42 6.25 0.47 9.01
C THR A 42 5.46 -0.85 9.01
N VAL A 43 6.14 -1.98 8.86
CA VAL A 43 5.49 -3.31 8.82
C VAL A 43 4.84 -3.64 10.16
N ASN A 44 5.52 -3.39 11.27
CA ASN A 44 4.96 -3.58 12.62
C ASN A 44 3.71 -2.72 12.85
N ALA A 45 3.70 -1.49 12.35
CA ALA A 45 2.52 -0.63 12.43
C ALA A 45 1.33 -1.19 11.65
N TRP A 46 1.56 -1.71 10.43
CA TRP A 46 0.51 -2.39 9.66
C TRP A 46 0.02 -3.67 10.35
N LEU A 47 0.91 -4.49 10.90
CA LEU A 47 0.54 -5.72 11.61
C LEU A 47 -0.27 -5.44 12.89
N ASN A 48 -0.04 -4.30 13.54
CA ASN A 48 -0.78 -3.88 14.73
C ASN A 48 -2.14 -3.22 14.42
N SER A 49 -2.48 -3.05 13.15
CA SER A 49 -3.77 -2.51 12.71
C SER A 49 -4.58 -3.61 12.03
N GLU A 50 -5.75 -3.94 12.58
CA GLU A 50 -6.57 -5.06 12.09
C GLU A 50 -6.86 -4.99 10.59
N SER A 51 -7.24 -3.81 10.07
CA SER A 51 -7.51 -3.64 8.63
C SER A 51 -6.26 -3.85 7.75
N HIS A 52 -5.12 -3.29 8.15
CA HIS A 52 -3.88 -3.45 7.39
C HIS A 52 -3.33 -4.87 7.49
N LYS A 53 -3.47 -5.52 8.65
CA LYS A 53 -3.11 -6.91 8.86
C LYS A 53 -3.95 -7.84 7.99
N MET A 54 -5.27 -7.62 7.90
CA MET A 54 -6.14 -8.39 7.00
C MET A 54 -5.70 -8.28 5.54
N ASN A 55 -5.21 -7.12 5.10
CA ASN A 55 -4.64 -6.99 3.76
C ASN A 55 -3.34 -7.80 3.61
N ILE A 56 -2.43 -7.76 4.60
CA ILE A 56 -1.16 -8.52 4.56
C ILE A 56 -1.39 -10.04 4.56
N GLU A 57 -2.33 -10.51 5.38
CA GLU A 57 -2.64 -11.94 5.54
C GLU A 57 -3.69 -12.44 4.52
N GLY A 58 -4.11 -11.59 3.58
CA GLY A 58 -5.13 -11.91 2.58
C GLY A 58 -4.64 -12.91 1.52
N ASP A 59 -5.60 -13.48 0.77
CA ASP A 59 -5.28 -14.38 -0.35
C ASP A 59 -4.80 -13.59 -1.57
N HIS A 60 -3.49 -13.45 -1.69
CA HIS A 60 -2.81 -12.75 -2.79
C HIS A 60 -1.79 -13.66 -3.45
N THR A 61 -1.46 -13.38 -4.71
CA THR A 61 -0.36 -14.07 -5.41
C THR A 61 0.88 -13.21 -5.52
N HIS A 62 0.72 -11.89 -5.49
CA HIS A 62 1.84 -10.95 -5.61
C HIS A 62 1.58 -9.72 -4.76
N PHE A 63 2.65 -9.01 -4.42
CA PHE A 63 2.59 -7.68 -3.85
C PHE A 63 3.79 -6.85 -4.32
N ASP A 64 3.69 -5.54 -4.21
CA ASP A 64 4.79 -4.60 -4.39
C ASP A 64 4.73 -3.52 -3.32
N ILE A 65 5.91 -3.07 -2.85
CA ILE A 65 6.04 -1.99 -1.90
C ILE A 65 6.89 -0.87 -2.48
N SER A 66 6.34 0.34 -2.46
CA SER A 66 7.03 1.57 -2.82
C SER A 66 7.24 2.44 -1.60
N ALA A 67 8.40 3.09 -1.53
CA ALA A 67 8.75 4.05 -0.50
C ALA A 67 9.35 5.28 -1.15
N GLU A 68 8.80 6.46 -0.83
CA GLU A 68 9.26 7.73 -1.37
C GLU A 68 9.41 8.75 -0.24
N GLN A 69 10.51 9.49 -0.27
CA GLN A 69 10.81 10.53 0.71
C GLN A 69 10.37 11.89 0.16
N ALA A 70 9.57 12.62 0.92
CA ALA A 70 9.27 14.01 0.59
C ALA A 70 10.46 14.93 0.91
N ASP A 71 10.45 16.14 0.36
CA ASP A 71 11.51 17.15 0.55
C ASP A 71 11.80 17.49 2.03
N ASN A 72 10.82 17.28 2.92
CA ASN A 72 10.97 17.48 4.36
C ASN A 72 11.58 16.27 5.10
N GLY A 73 12.06 15.26 4.37
CA GLY A 73 12.65 14.04 4.91
C GLY A 73 11.65 12.98 5.38
N LYS A 74 10.34 13.25 5.31
CA LYS A 74 9.30 12.29 5.72
C LYS A 74 9.10 11.21 4.66
N TRP A 75 9.17 9.95 5.07
CA TRP A 75 8.88 8.80 4.21
C TRP A 75 7.38 8.52 4.10
N TYR A 76 6.98 8.10 2.90
CA TYR A 76 5.64 7.63 2.55
C TYR A 76 5.75 6.25 1.92
N PHE A 77 4.85 5.36 2.30
CA PHE A 77 4.89 3.95 1.93
C PHE A 77 3.54 3.54 1.37
N THR A 78 3.56 2.83 0.25
CA THR A 78 2.39 2.17 -0.33
C THR A 78 2.75 0.70 -0.57
N ASN A 79 1.94 -0.20 -0.05
CA ASN A 79 2.05 -1.64 -0.34
C ASN A 79 0.76 -2.08 -1.03
N ILE A 80 0.87 -2.56 -2.26
CA ILE A 80 -0.26 -3.03 -3.08
C ILE A 80 -0.17 -4.55 -3.16
N PHE A 81 -1.27 -5.21 -2.88
CA PHE A 81 -1.43 -6.65 -3.03
C PHE A 81 -2.37 -6.94 -4.19
N ILE A 82 -2.07 -7.98 -4.95
CA ILE A 82 -2.93 -8.45 -6.05
C ILE A 82 -3.16 -9.95 -5.96
N LYS A 83 -4.37 -10.36 -6.34
CA LYS A 83 -4.69 -11.75 -6.67
C LYS A 83 -4.80 -11.88 -8.18
N LYS A 84 -3.86 -12.60 -8.78
CA LYS A 84 -3.92 -13.07 -10.16
C LYS A 84 -4.62 -14.43 -10.24
N LEU A 85 -5.44 -14.65 -11.28
CA LEU A 85 -6.08 -15.93 -11.63
C LEU A 85 -5.07 -17.07 -11.80
#